data_AF-A0A0Q3VH57-F1
#
_entry.id   AF-A0A0Q3VH57-F1
#
_cell.length_a   1.000
_cell.length_b   1.000
_cell.length_c   1.000
_cell.angle_alpha   90.00
_cell.angle_beta   90.00
_cell.angle_gamma   90.00
#
_symmetry.space_group_name_H-M   'P 1'
#
loop_
_entity.id
_entity.type
_entity.pdbx_description
1 polymer ?
#
loop_
_entity_poly.entity_id
_entity_poly.type
_entity_poly.pdbx_seq_one_letter_code
_entity_poly.pdbx_strand_id
1 'polypeptide(L)'
;METTLANIHSLSQFKNQQVIINFYEEDELVQREGLFFESLQIVDCLLQFSKEGMIVFALPFDGFMYFTQRTEFKNFYFLEKDNKRVELYFP
;
A
#
# COMPACT_ATOMS: atom_id res chain seq x y z
N MET A 1 -15.71 5.88 12.38
CA MET A 1 -14.61 4.92 12.14
C MET A 1 -15.01 3.93 11.04
N GLU A 2 -15.43 4.42 9.86
CA GLU A 2 -15.85 3.55 8.72
C GLU A 2 -14.99 3.78 7.46
N THR A 3 -14.00 4.67 7.51
CA THR A 3 -13.32 5.20 6.33
C THR A 3 -12.07 4.41 5.91
N THR A 4 -11.37 3.75 6.84
CA THR A 4 -10.07 3.10 6.57
C THR A 4 -10.21 1.76 5.84
N LEU A 5 -11.16 0.92 6.26
CA LEU A 5 -11.40 -0.41 5.67
C LEU A 5 -12.03 -0.33 4.27
N ALA A 6 -12.97 0.60 4.04
CA ALA A 6 -13.56 0.79 2.72
C ALA A 6 -12.52 1.22 1.68
N ASN A 7 -11.57 2.07 2.09
CA ASN A 7 -10.53 2.55 1.19
C ASN A 7 -9.47 1.48 0.89
N ILE A 8 -9.08 0.62 1.84
CA ILE A 8 -8.06 -0.40 1.56
C ILE A 8 -8.57 -1.46 0.58
N HIS A 9 -9.86 -1.81 0.63
CA HIS A 9 -10.48 -2.70 -0.36
C HIS A 9 -10.46 -2.10 -1.77
N SER A 10 -10.42 -0.77 -1.92
CA SER A 10 -10.29 -0.15 -3.24
C SER A 10 -8.97 -0.49 -3.94
N LEU A 11 -7.94 -0.92 -3.21
CA LEU A 11 -6.66 -1.31 -3.82
C LEU A 11 -6.77 -2.56 -4.70
N SER A 12 -7.78 -3.41 -4.49
CA SER A 12 -7.99 -4.60 -5.32
C SER A 12 -8.34 -4.27 -6.78
N GLN A 13 -8.63 -3.01 -7.09
CA GLN A 13 -8.84 -2.56 -8.47
C GLN A 13 -7.55 -2.52 -9.29
N PHE A 14 -6.39 -2.35 -8.64
CA PHE A 14 -5.08 -2.30 -9.30
C PHE A 14 -4.62 -3.72 -9.62
N LYS A 15 -4.22 -3.94 -10.88
CA LYS A 15 -3.81 -5.25 -11.40
C LYS A 15 -2.91 -5.07 -12.61
N ASN A 16 -2.00 -6.03 -12.81
CA ASN A 16 -1.09 -6.08 -13.97
C ASN A 16 -0.33 -4.77 -14.20
N GLN A 17 0.22 -4.20 -13.13
CA GLN A 17 0.91 -2.91 -13.17
C GLN A 17 2.07 -2.84 -12.19
N GLN A 18 2.80 -1.74 -12.22
CA GLN A 18 3.82 -1.44 -11.23
C GLN A 18 3.19 -0.77 -10.01
N VAL A 19 3.81 -0.96 -8.84
CA VAL A 19 3.61 -0.13 -7.65
C VAL A 19 4.97 0.38 -7.19
N ILE A 20 5.01 1.64 -6.76
CA ILE A 20 6.15 2.22 -6.03
C ILE A 20 5.74 2.33 -4.57
N ILE A 21 6.60 1.82 -3.69
CA ILE A 21 6.37 1.79 -2.25
C ILE A 21 7.50 2.58 -1.59
N ASN A 22 7.16 3.65 -0.87
CA ASN A 22 8.11 4.44 -0.10
C ASN A 22 7.88 4.20 1.40
N PHE A 23 8.95 3.98 2.15
CA PHE A 23 8.93 3.85 3.61
C PHE A 23 9.62 5.05 4.23
N TYR A 24 8.94 5.68 5.17
CA TYR A 24 9.43 6.83 5.92
C TYR A 24 9.49 6.51 7.41
N GLU A 25 10.55 7.00 8.07
CA GLU A 25 10.68 7.05 9.52
C GLU A 25 11.06 8.49 9.92
N GLU A 26 10.33 9.09 10.86
CA GLU A 26 10.55 10.49 11.29
C GLU A 26 10.57 11.49 10.10
N ASP A 27 9.65 11.27 9.14
CA ASP A 27 9.56 12.00 7.86
C ASP A 27 10.74 11.84 6.90
N GLU A 28 11.76 11.03 7.21
CA GLU A 28 12.86 10.70 6.32
C GLU A 28 12.56 9.45 5.49
N LEU A 29 12.81 9.50 4.18
CA LEU A 29 12.68 8.33 3.30
C LEU A 29 13.81 7.34 3.60
N VAL A 30 13.48 6.22 4.24
CA VAL A 30 14.45 5.18 4.63
C VAL A 30 14.55 4.06 3.61
N GLN A 31 13.49 3.78 2.85
CA GLN A 31 13.48 2.72 1.84
C GLN A 31 12.51 3.04 0.71
N ARG A 32 12.84 2.61 -0.51
CA ARG A 32 11.99 2.72 -1.69
C ARG A 32 12.06 1.45 -2.52
N GLU A 33 10.91 0.86 -2.78
CA GLU A 33 10.74 -0.34 -3.59
C GLU A 33 9.89 -0.03 -4.83
N GLY A 34 10.20 -0.68 -5.93
CA GLY A 34 9.39 -0.65 -7.14
C GLY A 34 9.22 -2.06 -7.68
N LEU A 35 7.98 -2.56 -7.75
CA LEU A 35 7.72 -3.92 -8.21
C LEU A 35 6.53 -3.99 -9.17
N PHE A 36 6.63 -4.91 -10.13
CA PHE A 36 5.51 -5.31 -10.98
C PHE A 36 4.73 -6.43 -10.29
N PHE A 37 3.39 -6.31 -10.32
CA PHE A 37 2.48 -7.31 -9.77
C PHE A 37 1.29 -7.52 -10.72
N GLU A 38 0.69 -8.70 -10.63
CA GLU A 38 -0.50 -9.08 -11.41
C GLU A 38 -1.76 -8.92 -10.59
N SER A 39 -1.73 -9.31 -9.31
CA SER A 39 -2.86 -9.18 -8.40
C SER A 39 -2.44 -8.72 -7.01
N LEU A 40 -3.36 -8.05 -6.34
CA LEU A 40 -3.22 -7.55 -4.98
C LEU A 40 -4.38 -8.09 -4.15
N GLN A 41 -4.06 -8.64 -2.98
CA GLN A 41 -5.04 -9.21 -2.06
C GLN A 41 -4.75 -8.77 -0.62
N ILE A 42 -5.79 -8.80 0.21
CA ILE A 42 -5.69 -8.54 1.64
C ILE A 42 -5.96 -9.86 2.35
N VAL A 43 -4.96 -10.36 3.08
CA VAL A 43 -5.02 -11.63 3.82
C VAL A 43 -4.37 -11.40 5.18
N ASP A 44 -5.06 -11.71 6.28
CA ASP A 44 -4.51 -11.64 7.65
C ASP A 44 -3.76 -10.32 7.97
N CYS A 45 -4.37 -9.18 7.65
CA CYS A 45 -3.76 -7.85 7.84
C CYS A 45 -2.48 -7.59 7.02
N LEU A 46 -2.27 -8.35 5.94
CA LEU A 46 -1.20 -8.14 4.96
C LEU A 46 -1.77 -7.73 3.61
N LEU A 47 -1.16 -6.73 2.99
CA LEU A 47 -1.34 -6.40 1.60
C LEU A 47 -0.35 -7.23 0.78
N GLN A 48 -0.84 -8.26 0.10
CA GLN A 48 -0.03 -9.21 -0.65
C GLN A 48 -0.09 -8.89 -2.14
N PHE A 49 1.08 -8.67 -2.74
CA PHE A 49 1.27 -8.50 -4.16
C PHE A 49 1.77 -9.80 -4.75
N SER A 50 1.09 -10.29 -5.78
CA SER A 50 1.43 -11.55 -6.44
C SER A 50 1.72 -11.37 -7.91
N LYS A 51 2.66 -12.16 -8.42
CA LYS A 51 3.02 -12.27 -9.84
C LYS A 51 3.24 -13.75 -10.15
N GLU A 52 2.66 -14.24 -11.24
CA GLU A 52 2.72 -15.64 -11.68
C GLU A 52 2.25 -16.61 -10.57
N GLY A 53 1.26 -16.18 -9.79
CA GLY A 53 0.72 -16.95 -8.65
C GLY A 53 1.62 -17.01 -7.41
N MET A 54 2.78 -16.34 -7.41
CA MET A 54 3.67 -16.27 -6.25
C MET A 54 3.59 -14.89 -5.59
N ILE A 55 3.63 -14.86 -4.26
CA ILE A 55 3.72 -13.61 -3.50
C ILE A 55 5.12 -13.02 -3.71
N VAL A 56 5.19 -11.86 -4.33
CA VAL A 56 6.45 -11.13 -4.59
C VAL A 56 6.72 -10.05 -3.55
N PHE A 57 5.68 -9.57 -2.86
CA PHE A 57 5.80 -8.60 -1.78
C PHE A 57 4.61 -8.72 -0.83
N ALA A 58 4.85 -8.53 0.47
CA ALA A 58 3.81 -8.48 1.48
C ALA A 58 4.07 -7.32 2.43
N LEU A 59 3.08 -6.44 2.59
CA LEU A 59 3.14 -5.31 3.50
C LEU A 59 2.20 -5.54 4.68
N PRO A 60 2.69 -5.67 5.92
CA PRO A 60 1.82 -5.63 7.09
C PRO A 60 1.20 -4.26 7.20
N PHE A 61 -0.14 -4.22 7.32
CA PHE A 61 -0.88 -3.02 7.67
C PHE A 61 -1.53 -3.13 9.06
N ASP A 62 -1.17 -4.17 9.83
CA ASP A 62 -1.60 -4.26 11.23
C ASP A 62 -1.18 -3.00 12.02
N GLY A 63 -2.12 -2.46 12.78
CA GLY A 63 -1.91 -1.27 13.60
C GLY A 63 -1.74 0.06 12.85
N PHE A 64 -1.79 0.11 11.52
CA PHE A 64 -1.83 1.38 10.78
C PHE A 64 -3.23 2.00 10.88
N MET A 65 -3.30 3.27 11.32
CA MET A 65 -4.58 3.90 11.71
C MET A 65 -5.35 4.50 10.53
N TYR A 66 -4.63 4.91 9.48
CA TYR A 66 -5.20 5.68 8.37
C TYR A 66 -4.79 5.12 7.03
N PHE A 67 -5.77 4.95 6.14
CA PHE A 67 -5.57 4.64 4.75
C PHE A 67 -6.36 5.67 3.96
N THR A 68 -5.65 6.67 3.45
CA THR A 68 -6.26 7.84 2.82
C THR A 68 -5.70 8.00 1.42
N GLN A 69 -6.59 8.16 0.44
CA GLN A 69 -6.22 8.65 -0.88
C GLN A 69 -6.03 10.16 -0.79
N ARG A 70 -4.87 10.69 -1.18
CA ARG A 70 -4.76 12.15 -1.34
C ARG A 70 -5.60 12.56 -2.54
N THR A 71 -6.61 13.40 -2.35
CA THR A 71 -7.51 13.85 -3.43
C THR A 71 -6.79 14.56 -4.56
N GLU A 72 -5.61 15.11 -4.27
CA GLU A 72 -4.73 15.84 -5.20
C GLU A 72 -3.90 14.90 -6.10
N PHE A 73 -3.72 13.62 -5.71
CA PHE A 73 -2.91 12.65 -6.44
C PHE A 73 -3.74 11.39 -6.70
N LYS A 74 -4.13 11.20 -7.97
CA LYS A 74 -4.80 9.96 -8.39
C LYS A 74 -3.89 8.76 -8.10
N ASN A 75 -4.50 7.67 -7.63
CA ASN A 75 -3.82 6.40 -7.37
C ASN A 75 -2.65 6.48 -6.36
N PHE A 76 -2.69 7.45 -5.46
CA PHE A 76 -1.73 7.62 -4.37
C PHE A 76 -2.42 7.35 -3.03
N TYR A 77 -1.83 6.46 -2.26
CA TYR A 77 -2.34 6.04 -0.95
C TYR A 77 -1.21 6.09 0.07
N PHE A 78 -1.54 6.35 1.33
CA PHE A 78 -0.57 6.23 2.41
C PHE A 78 -1.17 5.56 3.64
N LEU A 79 -0.29 4.88 4.36
CA LEU A 79 -0.50 4.21 5.64
C LEU A 79 0.40 4.91 6.65
N GLU A 80 -0.16 5.32 7.79
CA GLU A 80 0.62 6.01 8.82
C GLU A 80 0.33 5.45 10.21
N LYS A 81 1.40 5.30 11.00
CA LYS A 81 1.38 4.85 12.39
C LYS A 81 2.58 5.46 13.12
N ASP A 82 2.32 6.25 14.15
CA ASP A 82 3.34 6.93 14.95
C ASP A 82 4.32 7.70 14.04
N ASN A 83 5.62 7.41 14.11
CA ASN A 83 6.64 8.04 13.28
C ASN A 83 6.91 7.30 11.96
N LYS A 84 6.07 6.31 11.58
CA LYS A 84 6.24 5.51 10.37
C LYS A 84 5.16 5.81 9.37
N ARG A 85 5.55 6.07 8.13
CA ARG A 85 4.63 6.26 7.00
C ARG A 85 5.04 5.37 5.83
N VAL A 86 4.08 4.70 5.22
CA VAL A 86 4.26 3.96 3.97
C VAL A 86 3.39 4.59 2.91
N GLU A 87 3.97 4.94 1.78
CA GLU A 87 3.24 5.49 0.63
C GLU A 87 3.23 4.46 -0.50
N LEU A 88 2.07 4.30 -1.13
CA LEU A 88 1.83 3.42 -2.26
C LEU A 88 1.40 4.28 -3.45
N TYR A 89 2.18 4.23 -4.53
CA TYR A 89 1.87 4.91 -5.77
C TYR A 89 1.71 3.91 -6.91
N PHE A 90 0.56 3.99 -7.57
CA PHE A 90 0.14 3.11 -8.66
C PHE A 90 0.11 3.92 -9.97
N PRO A 91 1.22 3.98 -10.73
CA PRO A 91 1.33 4.75 -11.98
C PRO A 91 0.34 4.31 -13.07
#